data_AF-A0A2D6ETB1-F1
#
_entry.id   AF-A0A2D6ETB1-F1
#
_cell.length_a   1.000
_cell.length_b   1.000
_cell.length_c   1.000
_cell.angle_alpha   90.00
_cell.angle_beta   90.00
_cell.angle_gamma   90.00
#
_symmetry.space_group_name_H-M   'P 1'
#
loop_
_entity.id
_entity.type
_entity.pdbx_description
1 polymer ?
#
loop_
_entity_poly.entity_id
_entity_poly.type
_entity_poly.pdbx_seq_one_letter_code
_entity_poly.pdbx_strand_id
1 'polypeptide(L)'
;MNDNNSLKKQSPEICRKAAIPYGRKVEAGLTFHDIRRTCKTNMVTVGVDKVCRNVILGHRLTGIEAHYIVLTDEVLKKAMEQYTAWFDSRFQIVPKNKVKHFF
;
A
#
# COMPACT_ATOMS: atom_id res chain seq x y z
N MET A 1 -14.66 -15.01 12.87
CA MET A 1 -13.25 -14.78 12.50
C MET A 1 -12.57 -14.14 13.70
N ASN A 2 -11.38 -14.63 14.10
CA ASN A 2 -10.68 -14.13 15.27
C ASN A 2 -9.90 -12.87 14.87
N ASP A 3 -10.39 -11.69 15.25
CA ASP A 3 -9.87 -10.38 14.82
C ASP A 3 -8.44 -10.08 15.31
N ASN A 4 -7.82 -11.00 16.06
CA ASN A 4 -6.49 -10.85 16.64
C ASN A 4 -5.36 -10.98 15.59
N ASN A 5 -5.64 -11.53 14.40
CA ASN A 5 -4.65 -11.68 13.33
C ASN A 5 -4.60 -10.52 12.32
N SER A 6 -5.32 -9.41 12.53
CA SER A 6 -5.25 -8.29 11.57
C SER A 6 -3.86 -7.63 11.57
N LEU A 7 -3.32 -7.34 10.38
CA LEU A 7 -2.03 -6.65 10.22
C LEU A 7 -2.00 -5.31 10.96
N LYS A 8 -3.14 -4.61 11.02
CA LYS A 8 -3.27 -3.35 11.77
C LYS A 8 -3.00 -3.52 13.26
N LYS A 9 -3.53 -4.58 13.90
CA LYS A 9 -3.29 -4.85 15.33
C LYS A 9 -1.85 -5.27 15.61
N GLN A 10 -1.21 -5.95 14.66
CA GLN A 10 0.20 -6.38 14.77
C GLN A 10 1.21 -5.25 14.47
N SER A 11 0.77 -4.20 13.77
CA SER A 11 1.64 -3.10 13.32
C SER A 11 2.47 -2.44 14.43
N PRO A 12 1.95 -2.15 15.64
CA PRO A 12 2.77 -1.58 16.71
C PRO A 12 3.96 -2.46 17.08
N GLU A 13 3.73 -3.77 17.20
CA GLU A 13 4.76 -4.74 17.58
C GLU A 13 5.79 -4.92 16.46
N ILE A 14 5.35 -4.98 15.20
CA ILE A 14 6.25 -5.06 14.04
C ILE A 14 7.14 -3.81 13.97
N CYS A 15 6.56 -2.62 14.12
CA CYS A 15 7.32 -1.37 14.09
C CYS A 15 8.29 -1.27 15.27
N ARG A 16 7.87 -1.72 16.47
CA ARG A 16 8.75 -1.81 17.64
C ARG A 16 9.97 -2.71 17.37
N LYS A 17 9.76 -3.90 16.81
CA LYS A 17 10.86 -4.81 16.43
C LYS A 17 11.79 -4.21 15.38
N ALA A 18 11.26 -3.38 14.49
CA ALA A 18 12.03 -2.68 13.46
C ALA A 18 12.64 -1.34 13.93
N ALA A 19 12.48 -0.97 15.21
CA ALA A 19 12.87 0.34 15.75
C ALA A 19 12.26 1.54 15.01
N ILE A 20 11.04 1.38 14.48
CA ILE A 20 10.28 2.44 13.81
C ILE A 20 9.24 3.01 14.79
N PRO A 21 9.23 4.35 15.04
CA PRO A 21 8.19 4.99 15.84
C PRO A 21 6.80 4.71 15.26
N TYR A 22 5.83 4.35 16.10
CA TYR A 22 4.48 3.99 15.65
C TYR A 22 3.39 4.71 16.46
N GLY A 23 2.43 5.30 15.77
CA GLY A 23 1.22 5.89 16.36
C GLY A 23 1.08 7.40 16.10
N ARG A 24 -0.17 7.86 16.00
CA ARG A 24 -0.52 9.25 15.61
C ARG A 24 -0.03 10.33 16.59
N LYS A 25 0.20 9.97 17.86
CA LYS A 25 0.65 10.90 18.91
C LYS A 25 2.16 10.81 19.17
N VAL A 26 2.89 10.04 18.36
CA VAL A 26 4.34 9.88 18.45
C VAL A 26 4.97 10.75 17.38
N GLU A 27 6.00 11.51 17.74
CA GLU A 27 6.78 12.27 16.76
C GLU A 27 7.38 11.33 15.71
N ALA A 28 7.25 11.67 14.43
CA ALA A 28 7.57 10.79 13.30
C ALA A 28 6.91 9.38 13.37
N GLY A 29 5.80 9.26 14.10
CA GLY A 29 5.09 8.01 14.29
C GLY A 29 4.39 7.53 13.02
N LEU A 30 4.82 6.38 12.50
CA LEU A 30 4.14 5.69 11.41
C LEU A 30 2.78 5.17 11.88
N THR A 31 1.77 5.22 11.02
CA THR A 31 0.53 4.48 11.21
C THR A 31 0.27 3.57 10.02
N PHE A 32 -0.61 2.58 10.20
CA PHE A 32 -1.05 1.73 9.09
C PHE A 32 -1.71 2.56 7.95
N HIS A 33 -2.31 3.70 8.30
CA HIS A 33 -2.91 4.59 7.32
C HIS A 33 -1.86 5.31 6.46
N ASP A 34 -0.69 5.60 7.02
CA ASP A 34 0.40 6.26 6.28
C ASP A 34 0.97 5.35 5.20
N ILE A 35 1.01 4.03 5.43
CA ILE A 35 1.38 3.05 4.38
C ILE A 35 0.47 3.21 3.16
N ARG A 36 -0.85 3.28 3.38
CA ARG A 36 -1.84 3.47 2.30
C ARG A 36 -1.69 4.83 1.61
N ARG A 37 -1.37 5.90 2.35
CA ARG A 37 -1.09 7.23 1.78
C ARG A 37 0.18 7.22 0.92
N THR A 38 1.24 6.57 1.41
CA THR A 38 2.50 6.42 0.69
C THR A 38 2.30 5.64 -0.61
N CYS A 39 1.57 4.51 -0.57
CA CYS A 39 1.22 3.77 -1.78
C CYS A 39 0.48 4.66 -2.79
N LYS A 40 -0.56 5.39 -2.36
CA LYS A 40 -1.31 6.30 -3.24
C LYS A 40 -0.42 7.38 -3.85
N THR A 41 0.45 7.97 -3.04
CA THR A 41 1.37 9.04 -3.46
C THR A 41 2.37 8.52 -4.48
N ASN A 42 2.95 7.34 -4.24
CA ASN A 42 3.87 6.73 -5.18
C ASN A 42 3.20 6.38 -6.51
N MET A 43 1.96 5.86 -6.48
CA MET A 43 1.18 5.63 -7.69
C MET A 43 0.94 6.91 -8.52
N VAL A 44 0.84 8.08 -7.86
CA VAL A 44 0.80 9.38 -8.58
C VAL A 44 2.13 9.63 -9.28
N THR A 45 3.26 9.41 -8.59
CA THR A 45 4.61 9.58 -9.16
C THR A 45 4.85 8.70 -10.39
N VAL A 46 4.30 7.48 -10.43
CA VAL A 46 4.43 6.59 -11.61
C VAL A 46 3.44 6.94 -12.72
N GLY A 47 2.46 7.81 -12.47
CA GLY A 47 1.42 8.16 -13.43
C GLY A 47 0.29 7.15 -13.56
N VAL A 48 0.05 6.31 -12.54
CA VAL A 48 -1.12 5.39 -12.53
C VAL A 48 -2.39 6.22 -12.51
N ASP A 49 -3.40 5.95 -13.34
CA ASP A 49 -4.62 6.77 -13.42
C ASP A 49 -5.37 6.98 -12.07
N LYS A 50 -6.04 8.13 -11.91
CA LYS A 50 -6.79 8.50 -10.70
C LYS A 50 -7.88 7.51 -10.33
N VAL A 51 -8.69 7.11 -11.29
CA VAL A 51 -9.80 6.18 -11.09
C VAL A 51 -9.23 4.82 -10.69
N CYS A 52 -8.19 4.36 -11.39
CA CYS A 52 -7.50 3.10 -11.06
C CYS A 52 -6.95 3.11 -9.62
N ARG A 53 -6.18 4.12 -9.23
CA ARG A 53 -5.63 4.27 -7.86
C ARG A 53 -6.73 4.26 -6.80
N ASN A 54 -7.85 4.93 -7.06
CA ASN A 54 -8.97 5.00 -6.14
C ASN A 54 -9.61 3.62 -5.97
N VAL A 55 -9.92 2.91 -7.07
CA VAL A 55 -10.52 1.57 -7.01
C VAL A 55 -9.58 0.57 -6.35
N ILE A 56 -8.30 0.53 -6.73
CA ILE A 56 -7.28 -0.35 -6.14
C ILE A 56 -7.21 -0.17 -4.62
N LEU A 57 -7.30 1.08 -4.14
CA LEU A 57 -7.23 1.39 -2.72
C LEU A 57 -8.59 1.27 -2.01
N GLY A 58 -9.64 0.80 -2.68
CA GLY A 58 -10.97 0.58 -2.11
C GLY A 58 -11.79 1.87 -1.91
N HIS A 59 -11.49 2.92 -2.65
CA HIS A 59 -12.39 4.08 -2.73
C HIS A 59 -13.55 3.80 -3.68
N ARG A 60 -14.73 4.24 -3.28
CA ARG A 60 -15.90 4.28 -4.17
C ARG A 60 -15.67 5.36 -5.22
N LEU A 61 -16.06 5.06 -6.45
CA LEU A 61 -16.21 6.09 -7.49
C LEU A 61 -17.40 6.98 -7.13
N THR A 62 -17.29 8.26 -7.46
CA THR A 62 -18.32 9.27 -7.12
C THR A 62 -18.49 10.25 -8.27
N GLY A 63 -19.66 10.87 -8.38
CA GLY A 63 -19.97 11.83 -9.43
C GLY A 63 -19.91 11.20 -10.82
N ILE A 64 -19.37 11.95 -11.79
CA ILE A 64 -19.30 11.56 -13.21
C ILE A 64 -18.51 10.26 -13.40
N GLU A 65 -17.43 10.04 -12.63
CA GLU A 65 -16.59 8.83 -12.73
C GLU A 65 -17.44 7.56 -12.53
N ALA A 66 -18.41 7.59 -11.60
CA ALA A 66 -19.25 6.43 -11.30
C ALA A 66 -20.25 6.09 -12.43
N HIS A 67 -20.59 7.06 -13.29
CA HIS A 67 -21.55 6.87 -14.37
C HIS A 67 -20.92 6.45 -15.69
N TYR A 68 -19.67 6.87 -15.93
CA TYR A 68 -19.04 6.73 -17.24
C TYR A 68 -17.80 5.85 -17.26
N ILE A 69 -17.20 5.56 -16.09
CA ILE A 69 -15.99 4.75 -16.02
C ILE A 69 -16.33 3.34 -15.57
N VAL A 70 -16.13 2.39 -16.48
CA VAL A 70 -16.15 0.96 -16.20
C VAL A 70 -14.70 0.47 -16.27
N LEU A 71 -14.12 0.16 -15.11
CA LEU A 71 -12.80 -0.46 -15.06
C LEU A 71 -12.94 -1.97 -15.19
N THR A 72 -12.18 -2.56 -16.11
CA THR A 72 -12.02 -4.01 -16.18
C THR A 72 -10.88 -4.46 -15.29
N ASP A 73 -10.84 -5.74 -14.95
CA ASP A 73 -9.76 -6.33 -14.17
C ASP A 73 -8.40 -6.19 -14.88
N GLU A 74 -8.37 -6.24 -16.22
CA GLU A 74 -7.15 -6.03 -17.01
C GLU A 74 -6.61 -4.61 -16.85
N VAL A 75 -7.48 -3.60 -16.79
CA VAL A 75 -7.08 -2.21 -16.58
C VAL A 75 -6.47 -2.04 -15.19
N LEU A 76 -7.10 -2.61 -14.17
CA LEU A 76 -6.59 -2.58 -12.79
C LEU A 76 -5.28 -3.35 -12.65
N LYS A 77 -5.16 -4.49 -13.34
CA LYS A 77 -3.94 -5.30 -13.36
C LYS A 77 -2.78 -4.54 -14.01
N LYS A 78 -2.98 -3.94 -15.18
CA LYS A 78 -1.96 -3.11 -15.85
C LYS A 78 -1.51 -1.93 -14.99
N ALA A 79 -2.46 -1.26 -14.33
CA ALA A 79 -2.17 -0.19 -13.38
C ALA A 79 -1.28 -0.67 -12.22
N MET A 80 -1.57 -1.85 -11.68
CA MET A 80 -0.74 -2.46 -10.64
C MET A 80 0.63 -2.91 -11.16
N GLU A 81 0.71 -3.50 -12.35
CA GLU A 81 1.98 -3.91 -12.99
C GLU A 81 2.92 -2.72 -13.18
N GLN A 82 2.39 -1.59 -13.66
CA GLN A 82 3.14 -0.33 -13.78
C GLN A 82 3.69 0.12 -12.42
N TYR A 83 2.86 0.11 -11.37
CA TYR A 83 3.28 0.51 -10.03
C TYR A 83 4.32 -0.46 -9.45
N THR A 84 4.13 -1.78 -9.57
CA THR A 84 5.05 -2.77 -9.01
C THR A 84 6.38 -2.81 -9.75
N ALA A 85 6.39 -2.67 -11.07
CA ALA A 85 7.64 -2.56 -11.83
C ALA A 85 8.48 -1.35 -11.36
N TRP A 86 7.83 -0.21 -11.14
CA TRP A 86 8.47 0.97 -10.57
C TRP A 86 8.96 0.76 -9.14
N PHE A 87 8.18 0.05 -8.30
CA PHE A 87 8.53 -0.25 -6.92
C PHE A 87 9.75 -1.16 -6.85
N ASP A 88 9.73 -2.25 -7.62
CA ASP A 88 10.80 -3.25 -7.70
C ASP A 88 12.10 -2.64 -8.25
N SER A 89 12.01 -1.64 -9.14
CA SER A 89 13.19 -0.92 -9.64
C SER A 89 13.89 -0.05 -8.58
N ARG A 90 13.17 0.37 -7.53
CA ARG A 90 13.68 1.28 -6.48
C ARG A 90 14.22 0.55 -5.27
N PHE A 91 13.65 -0.60 -4.96
CA PHE A 91 14.05 -1.40 -3.84
C PHE A 91 14.73 -2.65 -4.39
N GLN A 92 16.01 -2.82 -4.11
CA GLN A 92 16.64 -4.13 -4.25
C GLN A 92 15.89 -5.05 -3.27
N ILE A 93 14.90 -5.78 -3.77
CA ILE A 93 14.19 -6.76 -2.97
C ILE A 93 15.25 -7.74 -2.51
N VAL A 94 15.57 -7.72 -1.21
CA VAL A 94 16.44 -8.71 -0.60
C VAL A 94 15.81 -10.06 -0.94
N PRO A 95 16.51 -10.95 -1.68
CA PRO A 95 15.95 -12.23 -2.06
C PRO A 95 15.44 -12.95 -0.83
N LYS A 96 14.28 -13.62 -0.91
CA LYS A 96 13.67 -14.39 0.20
C LYS A 96 14.68 -15.24 0.98
N ASN A 97 15.72 -15.72 0.29
CA ASN A 97 16.79 -16.57 0.80
C ASN A 97 17.81 -15.86 1.72
N LYS A 98 17.74 -14.52 1.85
CA LYS A 98 18.59 -13.72 2.75
C LYS A 98 17.85 -13.12 3.94
N VAL A 99 16.55 -13.40 4.10
CA VAL A 99 15.87 -13.18 5.39
C VAL A 99 16.33 -14.30 6.32
N LYS A 100 17.55 -14.16 6.88
CA LYS A 100 17.94 -14.94 8.07
C LYS A 100 16.80 -14.77 9.05
N HIS A 101 16.20 -15.88 9.48
CA HIS A 101 15.17 -15.90 10.48
C HIS A 101 15.59 -15.01 11.66
N PHE A 102 14.96 -13.84 11.76
CA PHE A 102 14.89 -13.10 13.00
C PHE A 102 13.65 -13.64 13.73
N PHE A 103 13.78 -14.88 14.22
CA PHE A 103 12.92 -15.48 15.21
C PHE A 103 13.83 -16.20 16.21
#